data_AF-A0A955GLM3-F1
#
_entry.id   AF-A0A955GLM3-F1
#
_cell.length_a   1.000
_cell.length_b   1.000
_cell.length_c   1.000
_cell.angle_alpha   90.00
_cell.angle_beta   90.00
_cell.angle_gamma   90.00
#
_symmetry.space_group_name_H-M   'P 1'
#
loop_
_entity.id
_entity.type
_entity.pdbx_description
1 polymer ?
#
loop_
_entity_poly.entity_id
_entity_poly.type
_entity_poly.pdbx_seq_one_letter_code
_entity_poly.pdbx_strand_id
1 'polypeptide(L)'
;MEYDFQEQSYYGFDSNKKKVYFIAKTDQEPENPLLLIHELAHAELGHLDYQSDLELVLIEIKAWDKARAICQDIGVEYDPRLRDACIQTYIDWYKLRGTCPNCDTLCINKHQKYNCYQCLTSWEVSSSLHPDPRKYNLVF
;
A
#
# COMPACT_ATOMS: atom_id res chain seq x y z
N MET A 1 22.69 0.74 2.50
CA MET A 1 22.02 0.19 3.69
C MET A 1 21.87 -1.30 3.46
N GLU A 2 22.12 -2.13 4.46
CA GLU A 2 21.95 -3.58 4.36
C GLU A 2 20.49 -3.88 4.76
N TYR A 3 19.68 -4.32 3.80
CA TYR A 3 18.31 -4.77 4.01
C TYR A 3 18.30 -6.30 4.14
N ASP A 4 17.55 -6.82 5.11
CA ASP A 4 17.43 -8.26 5.32
C ASP A 4 16.26 -8.79 4.49
N PHE A 5 16.52 -9.74 3.59
CA PHE A 5 15.52 -10.36 2.73
C PHE A 5 15.12 -11.70 3.31
N GLN A 6 13.82 -11.92 3.48
CA GLN A 6 13.30 -13.13 4.10
C GLN A 6 12.14 -13.71 3.29
N GLU A 7 12.23 -14.99 2.96
CA GLU A 7 11.17 -15.72 2.29
C GLU A 7 9.89 -15.83 3.16
N GLN A 8 8.74 -15.60 2.55
CA GLN A 8 7.40 -15.67 3.13
C GLN A 8 6.36 -16.07 2.06
N SER A 9 5.11 -16.31 2.46
CA SER A 9 3.99 -16.53 1.55
C SER A 9 3.37 -15.23 1.00
N TYR A 10 4.07 -14.10 1.12
CA TYR A 10 3.60 -12.78 0.68
C TYR A 10 4.76 -11.80 0.46
N TYR A 11 4.50 -10.73 -0.29
CA TYR A 11 5.39 -9.57 -0.39
C TYR A 11 5.03 -8.55 0.69
N GLY A 12 6.02 -8.01 1.37
CA GLY A 12 5.77 -6.96 2.37
C GLY A 12 7.04 -6.37 2.97
N PHE A 13 6.95 -5.14 3.45
CA PHE A 13 8.02 -4.46 4.18
C PHE A 13 7.69 -4.30 5.68
N ASP A 14 8.55 -4.83 6.55
CA ASP A 14 8.51 -4.59 7.99
C ASP A 14 9.48 -3.48 8.36
N SER A 15 8.93 -2.29 8.57
CA SER A 15 9.67 -1.08 8.89
C SER A 15 10.42 -1.14 10.23
N ASN A 16 9.91 -1.90 11.21
CA ASN A 16 10.53 -2.05 12.53
C ASN A 16 11.75 -2.96 12.47
N LYS A 17 11.68 -4.03 11.68
CA LYS A 17 12.76 -4.99 11.52
C LYS A 17 13.69 -4.69 10.34
N LYS A 18 13.34 -3.71 9.50
CA LYS A 18 13.99 -3.42 8.21
C LYS A 18 14.11 -4.67 7.33
N LYS A 19 13.05 -5.48 7.32
CA LYS A 19 12.97 -6.73 6.57
C LYS A 19 12.07 -6.57 5.36
N VAL A 20 12.53 -7.09 4.23
CA VAL A 20 11.75 -7.21 3.00
C VAL A 20 11.36 -8.67 2.85
N TYR A 21 10.06 -8.92 2.77
CA TYR A 21 9.49 -10.25 2.57
C TYR A 21 9.19 -10.48 1.09
N PHE A 22 9.46 -11.70 0.62
CA PHE A 22 9.25 -12.08 -0.76
C PHE A 22 8.78 -13.53 -0.86
N ILE A 23 8.10 -13.86 -1.95
CA ILE A 23 7.72 -15.23 -2.27
C ILE A 23 8.86 -15.88 -3.05
N ALA A 24 9.40 -16.99 -2.54
CA ALA A 24 10.39 -17.75 -3.29
C ALA A 24 9.78 -18.32 -4.57
N LYS A 25 10.52 -18.21 -5.66
CA LYS A 25 10.12 -18.77 -6.95
C LYS A 25 9.87 -20.27 -6.83
N THR A 26 8.67 -20.70 -7.19
CA THR A 26 8.33 -22.12 -7.37
C THR A 26 7.83 -22.37 -8.78
N ASP A 27 7.65 -23.65 -9.14
CA ASP A 27 7.05 -24.03 -10.42
C ASP A 27 5.56 -23.61 -10.52
N GLN A 28 4.88 -23.44 -9.38
CA GLN A 28 3.47 -23.02 -9.31
C GLN A 28 3.30 -21.49 -9.18
N GLU A 29 4.23 -20.82 -8.51
CA GLU A 29 4.17 -19.38 -8.23
C GLU A 29 5.47 -18.72 -8.70
N PRO A 30 5.47 -18.11 -9.91
CA PRO A 30 6.61 -17.34 -10.35
C PRO A 30 6.74 -16.09 -9.48
N GLU A 31 7.99 -15.81 -9.06
CA GLU A 31 8.33 -14.54 -8.44
C GLU A 31 7.91 -13.37 -9.35
N ASN A 32 7.38 -12.31 -8.76
CA ASN A 32 7.08 -11.07 -9.45
C ASN A 32 8.09 -9.99 -9.00
N PRO A 33 9.15 -9.74 -9.79
CA PRO A 33 10.20 -8.80 -9.41
C PRO A 33 9.68 -7.39 -9.09
N LEU A 34 8.58 -6.96 -9.73
CA LEU A 34 8.02 -5.63 -9.50
C LEU A 34 7.44 -5.46 -8.10
N LEU A 35 6.80 -6.52 -7.56
CA LEU A 35 6.29 -6.49 -6.19
C LEU A 35 7.44 -6.46 -5.18
N LEU A 36 8.49 -7.24 -5.40
CA LEU A 36 9.69 -7.18 -4.56
C LEU A 36 10.36 -5.80 -4.61
N ILE A 37 10.49 -5.21 -5.80
CA ILE A 37 11.07 -3.87 -5.98
C ILE A 37 10.19 -2.81 -5.31
N HIS A 38 8.86 -2.97 -5.30
CA HIS A 38 7.94 -2.11 -4.58
C HIS A 38 8.18 -2.16 -3.06
N GLU A 39 8.35 -3.33 -2.47
CA GLU A 39 8.69 -3.45 -1.04
C GLU A 39 10.06 -2.88 -0.71
N LEU A 40 11.04 -3.07 -1.59
CA LEU A 40 12.34 -2.41 -1.48
C LEU A 40 12.20 -0.87 -1.53
N ALA A 41 11.33 -0.35 -2.38
CA ALA A 41 11.07 1.08 -2.48
C ALA A 41 10.48 1.65 -1.18
N HIS A 42 9.60 0.91 -0.49
CA HIS A 42 9.16 1.27 0.86
C HIS A 42 10.33 1.37 1.84
N ALA A 43 11.26 0.43 1.76
CA ALA A 43 12.45 0.38 2.61
C ALA A 43 13.43 1.55 2.33
N GLU A 44 13.60 1.94 1.07
CA GLU A 44 14.45 3.07 0.68
C GLU A 44 13.84 4.42 1.06
N LEU A 45 12.52 4.56 0.99
CA LEU A 45 11.82 5.79 1.34
C LEU A 45 11.58 5.93 2.86
N GLY A 46 11.86 4.89 3.64
CA GLY A 46 11.63 4.90 5.09
C GLY A 46 10.16 5.06 5.44
N HIS A 47 9.28 4.42 4.68
CA HIS A 47 7.84 4.44 4.94
C HIS A 47 7.52 3.60 6.18
N LEU A 48 7.38 4.26 7.36
CA LEU A 48 7.20 3.57 8.64
C LEU A 48 5.73 3.52 9.12
N ASP A 49 4.99 4.61 8.93
CA ASP A 49 3.64 4.81 9.48
C ASP A 49 2.86 5.84 8.66
N TYR A 50 1.55 5.94 8.90
CA TYR A 50 0.65 6.92 8.29
C TYR A 50 -0.43 7.40 9.27
N GLN A 51 -0.87 8.64 9.13
CA GLN A 51 -1.82 9.32 10.03
C GLN A 51 -3.22 9.47 9.44
N SER A 52 -3.38 9.20 8.13
CA SER A 52 -4.66 9.20 7.44
C SER A 52 -4.70 8.16 6.32
N ASP A 53 -5.90 7.75 5.92
CA ASP A 53 -6.11 6.79 4.83
C ASP A 53 -5.64 7.41 3.49
N LEU A 54 -5.79 8.73 3.31
CA LEU A 54 -5.26 9.43 2.15
C LEU A 54 -3.72 9.42 2.13
N GLU A 55 -3.08 9.60 3.29
CA GLU A 55 -1.62 9.51 3.40
C GLU A 55 -1.12 8.11 3.03
N LEU A 56 -1.83 7.05 3.43
CA LEU A 56 -1.51 5.70 3.00
C LEU A 56 -1.49 5.58 1.47
N VAL A 57 -2.53 6.07 0.77
CA VAL A 57 -2.57 6.09 -0.70
C VAL A 57 -1.38 6.85 -1.30
N LEU A 58 -1.01 8.00 -0.72
CA LEU A 58 0.13 8.78 -1.19
C LEU A 58 1.47 8.07 -0.96
N ILE A 59 1.61 7.33 0.14
CA ILE A 59 2.80 6.51 0.42
C ILE A 59 2.95 5.41 -0.64
N GLU A 60 1.86 4.74 -1.01
CA GLU A 60 1.85 3.72 -2.07
C GLU A 60 2.27 4.30 -3.43
N ILE A 61 1.72 5.45 -3.81
CA ILE A 61 2.09 6.15 -5.05
C ILE A 61 3.59 6.45 -5.07
N LYS A 62 4.14 6.99 -3.97
CA LYS A 62 5.57 7.30 -3.86
C LYS A 62 6.44 6.05 -3.94
N ALA A 63 6.02 4.95 -3.30
CA ALA A 63 6.73 3.68 -3.38
C ALA A 63 6.76 3.15 -4.82
N TRP A 64 5.66 3.22 -5.55
CA TRP A 64 5.61 2.83 -6.96
C TRP A 64 6.43 3.72 -7.89
N ASP A 65 6.45 5.03 -7.65
CA ASP A 65 7.29 5.96 -8.42
C ASP A 65 8.79 5.67 -8.18
N LYS A 66 9.15 5.33 -6.94
CA LYS A 66 10.51 4.91 -6.59
C LYS A 66 10.86 3.53 -7.14
N ALA A 67 9.93 2.58 -7.13
CA ALA A 67 10.09 1.26 -7.74
C ALA A 67 10.39 1.38 -9.25
N ARG A 68 9.73 2.31 -9.94
CA ARG A 68 10.02 2.63 -11.34
C ARG A 68 11.45 3.10 -11.55
N ALA A 69 11.95 4.00 -10.70
CA ALA A 69 13.34 4.46 -10.76
C ALA A 69 14.32 3.30 -10.52
N ILE A 70 14.06 2.45 -9.51
CA ILE A 70 14.89 1.27 -9.23
C ILE A 70 14.93 0.33 -10.45
N CYS A 71 13.78 0.04 -11.08
CA CYS A 71 13.71 -0.80 -12.28
C CYS A 71 14.59 -0.25 -13.42
N GLN A 72 14.57 1.07 -13.63
CA GLN A 72 15.41 1.74 -14.62
C GLN A 72 16.91 1.57 -14.32
N ASP A 73 17.31 1.71 -13.05
CA ASP A 73 18.69 1.60 -12.63
C ASP A 73 19.26 0.17 -12.79
N ILE A 74 18.43 -0.86 -12.58
CA ILE A 74 18.84 -2.27 -12.63
C ILE A 74 18.48 -2.98 -13.94
N GLY A 75 17.85 -2.29 -14.89
CA GLY A 75 17.49 -2.85 -16.20
C GLY A 75 16.34 -3.87 -16.16
N VAL A 76 15.43 -3.78 -15.19
CA VAL A 76 14.21 -4.61 -15.11
C VAL A 76 13.06 -3.92 -15.82
N GLU A 77 12.25 -4.69 -16.56
CA GLU A 77 11.05 -4.16 -17.22
C GLU A 77 10.00 -3.73 -16.20
N TYR A 78 9.50 -2.49 -16.34
CA TYR A 78 8.46 -1.93 -15.48
C TYR A 78 7.10 -2.01 -16.16
N ASP A 79 6.15 -2.75 -15.57
CA ASP A 79 4.76 -2.80 -16.03
C ASP A 79 3.89 -1.74 -15.32
N PRO A 80 3.52 -0.63 -15.99
CA PRO A 80 2.67 0.39 -15.38
C PRO A 80 1.24 -0.10 -15.09
N ARG A 81 0.77 -1.18 -15.74
CA ARG A 81 -0.58 -1.72 -15.50
C ARG A 81 -0.67 -2.36 -14.12
N LEU A 82 0.39 -3.03 -13.69
CA LEU A 82 0.47 -3.61 -12.35
C LEU A 82 0.39 -2.50 -11.30
N ARG A 83 1.21 -1.45 -11.44
CA ARG A 83 1.15 -0.24 -10.60
C ARG A 83 -0.28 0.29 -10.49
N ASP A 84 -0.91 0.56 -11.63
CA ASP A 84 -2.22 1.22 -11.65
C ASP A 84 -3.30 0.34 -11.00
N ALA A 85 -3.25 -0.98 -11.22
CA ALA A 85 -4.12 -1.93 -10.53
C ALA A 85 -3.91 -1.91 -9.01
N CYS A 86 -2.66 -1.92 -8.55
CA CYS A 86 -2.32 -1.85 -7.12
C CYS A 86 -2.84 -0.56 -6.49
N ILE A 87 -2.55 0.59 -7.10
CA ILE A 87 -2.99 1.91 -6.61
C ILE A 87 -4.53 1.98 -6.59
N GLN A 88 -5.20 1.41 -7.59
CA GLN A 88 -6.66 1.40 -7.66
C GLN A 88 -7.28 0.67 -6.46
N THR A 89 -6.70 -0.44 -6.00
CA THR A 89 -7.13 -1.14 -4.77
C THR A 89 -7.11 -0.21 -3.56
N TYR A 90 -6.04 0.58 -3.38
CA TYR A 90 -5.96 1.54 -2.28
C TYR A 90 -6.96 2.70 -2.42
N ILE A 91 -7.18 3.19 -3.63
CA ILE A 91 -8.18 4.22 -3.91
C ILE A 91 -9.58 3.73 -3.56
N ASP A 92 -9.95 2.52 -3.96
CA ASP A 92 -11.28 1.97 -3.71
C ASP A 92 -11.48 1.63 -2.22
N TRP A 93 -10.43 1.14 -1.55
CA TRP A 93 -10.41 1.01 -0.10
C TRP A 93 -10.64 2.35 0.61
N TYR A 94 -9.95 3.42 0.18
CA TYR A 94 -10.12 4.75 0.74
C TYR A 94 -11.54 5.28 0.49
N LYS A 95 -12.09 5.13 -0.72
CA LYS A 95 -13.47 5.52 -1.02
C LYS A 95 -14.48 4.80 -0.14
N LEU A 96 -14.33 3.49 0.05
CA LEU A 96 -15.21 2.69 0.89
C LEU A 96 -15.26 3.23 2.33
N ARG A 97 -14.11 3.62 2.88
CA ARG A 97 -13.98 4.09 4.27
C ARG A 97 -14.32 5.57 4.45
N GLY A 98 -13.93 6.39 3.49
CA GLY A 98 -14.01 7.85 3.55
C GLY A 98 -15.31 8.43 3.02
N THR A 99 -16.17 7.64 2.39
CA THR A 99 -17.49 8.10 1.94
C THR A 99 -18.42 8.29 3.14
N CYS A 100 -18.97 9.49 3.29
CA CYS A 100 -19.89 9.80 4.37
C CYS A 100 -21.17 8.95 4.27
N PRO A 101 -21.58 8.23 5.34
CA PRO A 101 -22.75 7.34 5.30
C PRO A 101 -24.09 8.07 5.23
N ASN A 102 -24.10 9.41 5.35
CA ASN A 102 -25.32 10.23 5.36
C ASN A 102 -25.53 11.04 4.07
N CYS A 103 -24.46 11.40 3.35
CA CYS A 103 -24.57 12.29 2.19
C CYS A 103 -23.57 11.99 1.07
N ASP A 104 -22.90 10.83 1.13
CA ASP A 104 -21.97 10.31 0.11
C ASP A 104 -20.76 11.20 -0.20
N THR A 105 -20.51 12.22 0.62
CA THR A 105 -19.34 13.09 0.48
C THR A 105 -18.08 12.34 0.90
N LEU A 106 -17.09 12.27 0.01
CA LEU A 106 -15.77 11.72 0.31
C LEU A 106 -15.00 12.66 1.25
N CYS A 107 -14.57 12.13 2.38
CA CYS A 107 -13.92 12.89 3.45
C CYS A 107 -12.51 12.36 3.73
N ILE A 108 -11.73 13.15 4.45
CA ILE A 108 -10.39 12.76 4.90
C ILE A 108 -10.45 12.47 6.40
N ASN A 109 -9.83 11.37 6.83
CA ASN A 109 -9.72 11.01 8.22
C ASN A 109 -8.49 11.61 8.88
N LYS A 110 -8.56 11.66 10.21
CA LYS A 110 -7.38 11.75 11.07
C LYS A 110 -7.41 10.57 12.03
N HIS A 111 -6.38 9.71 11.98
CA HIS A 111 -6.44 8.37 12.56
C HIS A 111 -7.68 7.62 12.05
N GLN A 112 -8.41 6.87 12.89
CA GLN A 112 -9.58 6.11 12.44
C GLN A 112 -10.88 6.92 12.34
N LYS A 113 -10.84 8.26 12.48
CA LYS A 113 -12.04 9.09 12.58
C LYS A 113 -12.21 10.02 11.38
N TYR A 114 -13.41 10.01 10.83
CA TYR A 114 -13.85 10.88 9.77
C TYR A 114 -14.86 11.91 10.28
N ASN A 115 -14.82 13.10 9.68
CA ASN A 115 -15.81 14.14 9.90
C ASN A 115 -16.25 14.68 8.54
N CYS A 116 -17.56 14.64 8.27
CA CYS A 116 -18.11 15.17 7.04
C CYS A 116 -18.16 16.70 7.09
N TYR A 117 -17.47 17.36 6.17
CA TYR A 117 -17.53 18.81 6.04
C TYR A 117 -18.87 19.31 5.46
N GLN A 118 -19.65 18.43 4.83
CA GLN A 118 -20.92 18.77 4.18
C GLN A 118 -22.12 18.69 5.14
N CYS A 119 -22.26 17.58 5.88
CA CYS A 119 -23.42 17.33 6.75
C CYS A 119 -23.07 17.19 8.25
N LEU A 120 -21.80 17.37 8.61
CA LEU A 120 -21.28 17.28 9.98
C LEU A 120 -21.40 15.90 10.64
N THR A 121 -21.80 14.86 9.90
CA THR A 121 -21.74 13.48 10.38
C THR A 121 -20.30 13.06 10.67
N SER A 122 -20.07 12.49 11.85
CA SER A 122 -18.79 11.88 12.23
C SER A 122 -18.95 10.37 12.32
N TRP A 123 -17.94 9.63 11.85
CA TRP A 123 -17.90 8.18 11.98
C TRP A 123 -16.47 7.69 12.21
N GLU A 124 -16.36 6.49 12.77
CA GLU A 124 -15.09 5.82 13.03
C GLU A 124 -15.05 4.53 12.22
N VAL A 125 -13.92 4.27 11.59
CA VAL A 125 -13.71 3.08 10.76
C VAL A 125 -12.91 2.04 11.56
N SER A 126 -13.52 0.89 11.79
CA SER A 126 -12.85 -0.24 12.44
C SER A 126 -11.85 -0.89 11.49
N SER A 127 -10.63 -1.08 11.98
CA SER A 127 -9.57 -1.84 11.30
C SER A 127 -9.95 -3.30 11.05
N SER A 128 -10.92 -3.86 11.79
CA SER A 128 -11.39 -5.24 11.64
C SER A 128 -12.43 -5.40 10.54
N LEU A 129 -13.26 -4.37 10.34
CA LEU A 129 -14.31 -4.38 9.32
C LEU A 129 -13.80 -3.93 7.95
N HIS A 130 -12.79 -3.05 7.94
CA HIS A 130 -12.20 -2.49 6.73
C HIS A 130 -10.67 -2.57 6.84
N PRO A 131 -10.10 -3.77 6.69
CA PRO A 131 -8.68 -3.98 6.93
C PRO A 131 -7.79 -3.18 5.98
N ASP A 132 -6.58 -2.87 6.44
CA ASP A 132 -5.52 -2.26 5.63
C ASP A 132 -5.15 -3.21 4.45
N PRO A 133 -5.16 -2.74 3.19
CA PRO A 133 -4.84 -3.57 2.04
C PRO A 133 -3.45 -4.22 2.12
N ARG A 134 -2.48 -3.56 2.77
CA ARG A 134 -1.13 -4.10 2.99
C ARG A 134 -1.13 -5.38 3.82
N LYS A 135 -2.08 -5.54 4.74
CA LYS A 135 -2.09 -6.67 5.70
C LYS A 135 -2.73 -7.94 5.15
N TYR A 136 -3.45 -7.83 4.04
CA TYR A 136 -4.24 -8.93 3.49
C TYR A 136 -3.85 -9.26 2.05
N ASN A 137 -2.75 -8.69 1.55
CA ASN A 137 -2.31 -8.85 0.17
C ASN A 137 -3.49 -8.69 -0.80
N LEU A 138 -4.35 -7.68 -0.61
CA LEU A 138 -5.47 -7.44 -1.55
C LEU A 138 -4.98 -6.92 -2.92
N VAL A 139 -3.68 -7.02 -3.16
CA VAL A 139 -2.99 -6.74 -4.39
C VAL A 139 -2.74 -8.08 -5.09
N PHE A 140 -3.68 -8.47 -5.95
CA PHE A 140 -3.52 -9.53 -6.94
C PHE A 140 -4.18 -9.10 -8.25
#